data_AF-A0A920W856-F1
#
_entry.id   AF-A0A920W856-F1
#
_cell.length_a   1.000
_cell.length_b   1.000
_cell.length_c   1.000
_cell.angle_alpha   90.00
_cell.angle_beta   90.00
_cell.angle_gamma   90.00
#
_symmetry.space_group_name_H-M   'P 1'
#
loop_
_entity.id
_entity.type
_entity.pdbx_description
1 polymer ?
#
loop_
_entity_poly.entity_id
_entity_poly.type
_entity_poly.pdbx_seq_one_letter_code
_entity_poly.pdbx_strand_id
1 'polypeptide(L)'
;MLCSILANEGLPNPPARWFAEATAMVADAGGLVIADEVQAGFARSGSWWGYETSDFTPDVVCMGKPMGNGFPLSAMAASHEMVTKFRERHRYFNTFASSPLQAAAGSAVIDEIIERGLVRQVAEVGTRLKAALTELQSQHPQMGDVRGTGLFIGIDWVEPGTNNPDVGGVQRMVESLKSRFVLLGKAGQHGNVLKIRPPLVFEDQHAELFLEAFKDSSTMPRDADFLEAAKAACVSWDLDPIEIGILSHTENVVCRIKLSATKQVVMRLHRPGYNDLAELNSEVQWVHSLAHAGLPVPTALQTDTGDYYCSVDIGDDTHREQRFVGVIEWVNGKPLGTPLTNTSQDVVPHYKTIGALAANIRCHSNQWDPPEGFKRRRWNLEGLLGDTPLWGRFWEAQPLTDGQRLLFRDARELLRDQLDALSQVPIGSVLFTQTFISETSCTTAPI
;
A
#
# COMPACT_ATOMS: atom_id res chain seq x y z
N MET A 1 26.77 2.51 6.21
CA MET A 1 25.69 1.58 5.82
C MET A 1 24.97 2.19 4.63
N LEU A 2 24.73 1.42 3.57
CA LEU A 2 24.09 1.89 2.34
C LEU A 2 23.19 0.80 1.73
N CYS A 3 22.11 1.20 1.07
CA CYS A 3 21.39 0.29 0.17
C CYS A 3 22.16 0.17 -1.13
N SER A 4 22.48 -1.06 -1.54
CA SER A 4 23.34 -1.34 -2.70
C SER A 4 22.73 -0.90 -4.04
N ILE A 5 21.41 -0.73 -4.12
CA ILE A 5 20.69 -0.30 -5.34
C ILE A 5 19.92 1.02 -5.16
N LEU A 6 20.07 1.71 -4.03
CA LEU A 6 19.36 2.96 -3.74
C LEU A 6 17.82 2.82 -3.91
N ALA A 7 17.31 1.76 -3.28
CA ALA A 7 15.94 1.27 -3.43
C ALA A 7 14.84 2.29 -3.08
N ASN A 8 15.05 3.12 -2.05
CA ASN A 8 14.03 4.06 -1.56
C ASN A 8 14.12 5.41 -2.28
N GLU A 9 15.34 5.77 -2.66
CA GLU A 9 15.72 6.96 -3.42
C GLU A 9 15.17 6.90 -4.86
N GLY A 10 14.64 5.74 -5.27
CA GLY A 10 13.95 5.57 -6.53
C GLY A 10 14.81 4.95 -7.61
N LEU A 11 15.86 4.20 -7.25
CA LEU A 11 16.79 3.54 -8.18
C LEU A 11 17.57 4.50 -9.11
N PRO A 12 18.10 5.63 -8.61
CA PRO A 12 18.92 6.49 -9.45
C PRO A 12 20.10 5.69 -10.02
N ASN A 13 20.48 5.96 -11.27
CA ASN A 13 21.68 5.40 -11.87
C ASN A 13 22.89 6.18 -11.35
N PRO A 14 23.72 5.63 -10.44
CA PRO A 14 24.89 6.34 -9.97
C PRO A 14 25.91 6.48 -11.11
N PRO A 15 26.75 7.52 -11.11
CA PRO A 15 27.87 7.59 -12.03
C PRO A 15 28.73 6.32 -11.96
N ALA A 16 29.36 5.96 -13.08
CA ALA A 16 30.26 4.81 -13.12
C ALA A 16 31.30 4.91 -12.00
N ARG A 17 31.57 3.78 -11.34
CA ARG A 17 32.52 3.64 -10.22
C ARG A 17 32.19 4.42 -8.94
N TRP A 18 31.04 5.08 -8.85
CA TRP A 18 30.68 5.87 -7.66
C TRP A 18 30.71 5.06 -6.37
N PHE A 19 30.11 3.85 -6.36
CA PHE A 19 30.16 2.96 -5.20
C PHE A 19 31.59 2.47 -4.88
N ALA A 20 32.34 2.07 -5.91
CA ALA A 20 33.72 1.61 -5.75
C ALA A 20 34.61 2.70 -5.12
N GLU A 21 34.51 3.94 -5.61
CA GLU A 21 35.27 5.07 -5.08
C GLU A 21 34.83 5.46 -3.67
N ALA A 22 33.52 5.53 -3.41
CA ALA A 22 33.00 5.85 -2.09
C ALA A 22 33.39 4.80 -1.04
N THR A 23 33.34 3.51 -1.39
CA THR A 23 33.70 2.42 -0.48
C THR A 23 35.21 2.34 -0.25
N ALA A 24 36.04 2.65 -1.25
CA ALA A 24 37.48 2.78 -1.09
C ALA A 24 37.84 3.90 -0.10
N MET A 25 37.19 5.07 -0.19
CA MET A 25 37.40 6.17 0.77
C MET A 25 37.04 5.77 2.20
N VAL A 26 35.99 4.97 2.39
CA VAL A 26 35.61 4.44 3.71
C VAL A 26 36.69 3.50 4.24
N ALA A 27 37.20 2.60 3.39
CA ALA A 27 38.26 1.67 3.75
C ALA A 27 39.57 2.40 4.11
N ASP A 28 39.97 3.41 3.33
CA ASP A 28 41.17 4.24 3.58
C ASP A 28 41.08 4.99 4.92
N ALA A 29 39.87 5.35 5.35
CA ALA A 29 39.61 5.95 6.65
C ALA A 29 39.54 4.93 7.82
N GLY A 30 39.73 3.63 7.55
CA GLY A 30 39.58 2.55 8.53
C GLY A 30 38.12 2.26 8.91
N GLY A 31 37.16 2.70 8.10
CA GLY A 31 35.74 2.44 8.26
C GLY A 31 35.31 1.08 7.71
N LEU A 32 34.07 0.70 8.03
CA LEU A 32 33.44 -0.53 7.52
C LEU A 32 32.32 -0.20 6.54
N VAL A 33 32.26 -0.96 5.46
CA VAL A 33 31.19 -0.92 4.47
C VAL A 33 30.12 -1.92 4.86
N ILE A 34 28.94 -1.42 5.19
CA ILE A 34 27.77 -2.23 5.52
C ILE A 34 26.75 -2.12 4.39
N ALA A 35 26.48 -3.21 3.68
CA ALA A 35 25.42 -3.29 2.69
C ALA A 35 24.08 -3.64 3.35
N ASP A 36 23.10 -2.77 3.17
CA ASP A 36 21.70 -3.05 3.47
C ASP A 36 21.07 -3.75 2.26
N GLU A 37 21.03 -5.08 2.34
CA GLU A 37 20.45 -5.99 1.36
C GLU A 37 18.99 -6.35 1.71
N VAL A 38 18.37 -5.64 2.67
CA VAL A 38 17.00 -5.95 3.11
C VAL A 38 16.01 -5.80 1.95
N GLN A 39 16.25 -4.95 0.95
CA GLN A 39 15.39 -4.86 -0.24
C GLN A 39 15.97 -5.52 -1.49
N ALA A 40 17.30 -5.51 -1.61
CA ALA A 40 18.00 -5.83 -2.85
C ALA A 40 18.51 -7.27 -2.92
N GLY A 41 18.67 -7.92 -1.76
CA GLY A 41 19.12 -9.30 -1.69
C GLY A 41 18.05 -10.31 -2.07
N PHE A 42 18.44 -11.59 -2.03
CA PHE A 42 17.62 -12.75 -2.39
C PHE A 42 17.11 -12.67 -3.83
N ALA A 43 18.04 -12.71 -4.79
CA ALA A 43 17.78 -12.88 -6.23
C ALA A 43 17.11 -11.69 -6.95
N ARG A 44 16.66 -10.68 -6.20
CA ARG A 44 15.74 -9.65 -6.68
C ARG A 44 16.28 -8.81 -7.83
N SER A 45 17.58 -8.52 -7.83
CA SER A 45 18.27 -7.74 -8.86
C SER A 45 18.63 -8.54 -10.11
N GLY A 46 18.31 -9.85 -10.15
CA GLY A 46 18.89 -10.79 -11.11
C GLY A 46 20.23 -11.37 -10.64
N SER A 47 20.68 -10.99 -9.43
CA SER A 47 21.85 -11.51 -8.73
C SER A 47 21.44 -11.89 -7.30
N TRP A 48 22.23 -12.69 -6.59
CA TRP A 48 21.90 -13.08 -5.21
C TRP A 48 21.82 -11.87 -4.29
N TRP A 49 22.71 -10.91 -4.50
CA TRP A 49 22.81 -9.69 -3.72
C TRP A 49 22.78 -8.45 -4.61
N GLY A 50 22.24 -7.36 -4.10
CA GLY A 50 22.23 -6.07 -4.79
C GLY A 50 23.64 -5.53 -5.02
N TYR A 51 24.56 -5.70 -4.06
CA TYR A 51 25.94 -5.21 -4.21
C TYR A 51 26.70 -5.85 -5.38
N GLU A 52 26.31 -7.05 -5.82
CA GLU A 52 26.87 -7.70 -7.02
C GLU A 52 26.58 -6.92 -8.30
N THR A 53 25.58 -6.03 -8.27
CA THR A 53 25.24 -5.12 -9.37
C THR A 53 25.91 -3.74 -9.23
N SER A 54 26.69 -3.50 -8.16
CA SER A 54 27.13 -2.17 -7.73
C SER A 54 28.65 -2.02 -7.54
N ASP A 55 29.48 -2.91 -8.09
CA ASP A 55 30.95 -2.82 -8.14
C ASP A 55 31.63 -2.53 -6.78
N PHE A 56 31.13 -3.13 -5.69
CA PHE A 56 31.80 -3.11 -4.38
C PHE A 56 31.56 -4.41 -3.61
N THR A 57 32.42 -4.69 -2.63
CA THR A 57 32.26 -5.82 -1.69
C THR A 57 32.10 -5.26 -0.26
N PRO A 58 31.01 -5.57 0.45
CA PRO A 58 30.81 -5.11 1.82
C PRO A 58 31.56 -5.96 2.85
N ASP A 59 31.90 -5.37 4.00
CA ASP A 59 32.40 -6.09 5.18
C ASP A 59 31.27 -6.79 5.95
N VAL A 60 30.09 -6.18 5.94
CA VAL A 60 28.88 -6.65 6.64
C VAL A 60 27.68 -6.53 5.74
N VAL A 61 26.82 -7.55 5.73
CA VAL A 61 25.55 -7.57 5.00
C VAL A 61 24.40 -7.68 6.00
N CYS A 62 23.45 -6.74 5.93
CA CYS A 62 22.18 -6.84 6.65
C CYS A 62 21.09 -7.34 5.69
N MET A 63 20.31 -8.34 6.10
CA MET A 63 19.29 -8.98 5.27
C MET A 63 17.99 -9.21 6.05
N GLY A 64 16.87 -9.29 5.35
CA GLY A 64 15.53 -9.38 5.92
C GLY A 64 14.49 -9.52 4.82
N LYS A 65 13.32 -8.87 4.94
CA LYS A 65 12.19 -8.85 3.98
C LYS A 65 12.06 -10.14 3.12
N PRO A 66 12.67 -10.29 1.92
CA PRO A 66 12.51 -11.51 1.13
C PRO A 66 13.02 -12.77 1.84
N MET A 67 13.96 -12.65 2.80
CA MET A 67 14.53 -13.77 3.55
C MET A 67 13.49 -14.69 4.20
N GLY A 68 12.38 -14.11 4.69
CA GLY A 68 11.32 -14.89 5.33
C GLY A 68 10.07 -15.06 4.48
N ASN A 69 10.02 -14.51 3.26
CA ASN A 69 8.87 -14.54 2.36
C ASN A 69 7.50 -14.30 3.05
N GLY A 70 7.43 -13.26 3.89
CA GLY A 70 6.24 -12.93 4.70
C GLY A 70 6.32 -13.34 6.17
N PHE A 71 7.22 -14.25 6.52
CA PHE A 71 7.53 -14.59 7.91
C PHE A 71 8.59 -13.64 8.51
N PRO A 72 8.47 -13.17 9.77
CA PRO A 72 9.46 -12.28 10.38
C PRO A 72 10.83 -12.94 10.55
N LEU A 73 11.77 -12.59 9.67
CA LEU A 73 13.13 -13.10 9.66
C LEU A 73 14.10 -12.03 9.14
N SER A 74 15.23 -11.89 9.85
CA SER A 74 16.37 -11.07 9.45
C SER A 74 17.67 -11.70 9.91
N ALA A 75 18.77 -11.31 9.27
CA ALA A 75 20.10 -11.72 9.65
C ALA A 75 21.13 -10.64 9.33
N MET A 76 22.31 -10.80 9.93
CA MET A 76 23.51 -10.06 9.58
C MET A 76 24.61 -11.08 9.30
N ALA A 77 25.29 -10.93 8.16
CA ALA A 77 26.47 -11.72 7.81
C ALA A 77 27.71 -10.82 7.86
N ALA A 78 28.79 -11.34 8.43
CA ALA A 78 30.11 -10.72 8.46
C ALA A 78 31.16 -11.83 8.53
N SER A 79 32.44 -11.48 8.36
CA SER A 79 33.52 -12.47 8.50
C SER A 79 33.56 -13.06 9.91
N HIS A 80 34.00 -14.32 10.02
CA HIS A 80 34.15 -14.99 11.31
C HIS A 80 35.04 -14.19 12.27
N GLU A 81 36.13 -13.61 11.76
CA GLU A 81 37.04 -12.77 12.53
C GLU A 81 36.34 -11.56 13.15
N MET A 82 35.53 -10.83 12.36
CA MET A 82 34.79 -9.66 12.84
C MET A 82 33.77 -10.05 13.91
N VAL A 83 33.02 -11.12 13.69
CA VAL A 83 32.04 -11.62 14.66
C VAL A 83 32.72 -12.03 15.96
N THR A 84 33.85 -12.73 15.89
CA THR A 84 34.62 -13.16 17.07
C THR A 84 35.14 -11.95 17.85
N LYS A 85 35.80 -10.99 17.20
CA LYS A 85 36.28 -9.75 17.83
C LYS A 85 35.15 -8.94 18.49
N PHE A 86 33.98 -8.88 17.85
CA PHE A 86 32.81 -8.23 18.45
C PHE A 86 32.35 -8.96 19.72
N ARG A 87 32.29 -10.30 19.67
CA ARG A 87 31.83 -11.15 20.79
C ARG A 87 32.78 -11.17 21.98
N GLU A 88 34.07 -10.91 21.78
CA GLU A 88 35.05 -10.73 22.87
C GLU A 88 34.71 -9.53 23.77
N ARG A 89 34.06 -8.51 23.23
CA ARG A 89 33.80 -7.22 23.92
C ARG A 89 32.33 -7.00 24.23
N HIS A 90 31.43 -7.63 23.48
CA HIS A 90 30.00 -7.35 23.52
C HIS A 90 29.15 -8.61 23.59
N ARG A 91 28.15 -8.58 24.46
CA ARG A 91 27.06 -9.56 24.46
C ARG A 91 25.94 -9.06 23.57
N TYR A 92 25.50 -9.90 22.64
CA TYR A 92 24.30 -9.69 21.83
C TYR A 92 23.31 -10.84 22.07
N PHE A 93 22.04 -10.50 22.27
CA PHE A 93 20.95 -11.44 22.54
C PHE A 93 19.61 -10.87 22.09
N ASN A 94 18.74 -11.71 21.53
CA ASN A 94 17.35 -11.39 21.20
C ASN A 94 16.47 -12.61 21.52
N THR A 95 15.40 -12.39 22.30
CA THR A 95 14.50 -13.44 22.80
C THR A 95 13.86 -14.28 21.69
N PHE A 96 13.52 -13.67 20.55
CA PHE A 96 12.80 -14.33 19.46
C PHE A 96 13.67 -14.66 18.25
N ALA A 97 14.97 -14.38 18.30
CA ALA A 97 15.88 -14.67 17.19
C ALA A 97 16.26 -16.16 17.14
N SER A 98 16.52 -16.64 15.92
CA SER A 98 17.07 -17.97 15.65
C SER A 98 16.17 -19.13 16.09
N SER A 99 14.85 -18.99 15.92
CA SER A 99 13.93 -20.11 16.16
C SER A 99 14.04 -21.18 15.05
N PRO A 100 13.74 -22.45 15.32
CA PRO A 100 13.71 -23.49 14.29
C PRO A 100 12.73 -23.18 13.15
N LEU A 101 11.61 -22.50 13.46
CA LEU A 101 10.63 -22.07 12.46
C LEU A 101 11.20 -21.00 11.53
N GLN A 102 11.96 -20.04 12.08
CA GLN A 102 12.68 -19.05 11.26
C GLN A 102 13.71 -19.72 10.34
N ALA A 103 14.47 -20.69 10.85
CA ALA A 103 15.43 -21.43 10.03
C ALA A 103 14.72 -22.19 8.89
N ALA A 104 13.63 -22.90 9.19
CA ALA A 104 12.86 -23.62 8.18
C ALA A 104 12.27 -22.70 7.10
N ALA A 105 11.70 -21.56 7.49
CA ALA A 105 11.16 -20.57 6.55
C ALA A 105 12.26 -20.00 5.64
N GLY A 106 13.40 -19.62 6.21
CA GLY A 106 14.53 -19.10 5.43
C GLY A 106 15.15 -20.13 4.49
N SER A 107 15.30 -21.38 4.95
CA SER A 107 15.78 -22.49 4.12
C SER A 107 14.86 -22.74 2.93
N ALA A 108 13.54 -22.82 3.16
CA ALA A 108 12.58 -23.03 2.07
C ALA A 108 12.65 -21.92 1.00
N VAL A 109 12.90 -20.66 1.40
CA VAL A 109 13.09 -19.56 0.44
C VAL A 109 14.37 -19.74 -0.39
N ILE A 110 15.47 -20.14 0.24
CA ILE A 110 16.74 -20.39 -0.45
C ILE A 110 16.60 -21.57 -1.42
N ASP A 111 16.01 -22.67 -0.96
CA ASP A 111 15.77 -23.87 -1.75
C ASP A 111 14.91 -23.54 -2.99
N GLU A 112 13.79 -22.82 -2.82
CA GLU A 112 12.93 -22.39 -3.93
C GLU A 112 13.69 -21.53 -4.96
N ILE A 113 14.55 -20.59 -4.50
CA ILE A 113 15.36 -19.75 -5.38
C ILE A 113 16.35 -20.60 -6.19
N ILE A 114 16.99 -21.58 -5.57
CA ILE A 114 18.00 -22.45 -6.20
C ILE A 114 17.33 -23.44 -7.15
N GLU A 115 16.37 -24.21 -6.65
CA GLU A 115 15.74 -25.33 -7.37
C GLU A 115 15.01 -24.87 -8.64
N ARG A 116 14.37 -23.70 -8.60
CA ARG A 116 13.70 -23.12 -9.77
C ARG A 116 14.61 -22.22 -10.61
N GLY A 117 15.86 -22.01 -10.21
CA GLY A 117 16.78 -21.12 -10.93
C GLY A 117 16.30 -19.67 -10.99
N LEU A 118 15.68 -19.18 -9.92
CA LEU A 118 14.98 -17.88 -9.92
C LEU A 118 15.92 -16.69 -10.15
N VAL A 119 17.20 -16.77 -9.76
CA VAL A 119 18.18 -15.70 -10.05
C VAL A 119 18.24 -15.42 -11.56
N ARG A 120 18.37 -16.48 -12.37
CA ARG A 120 18.43 -16.37 -13.83
C ARG A 120 17.08 -15.91 -14.40
N GLN A 121 15.98 -16.49 -13.94
CA GLN A 121 14.64 -16.11 -14.40
C GLN A 121 14.35 -14.62 -14.13
N VAL A 122 14.66 -14.13 -12.92
CA VAL A 122 14.49 -12.73 -12.53
C VAL A 122 15.29 -11.81 -13.43
N ALA A 123 16.53 -12.17 -13.76
CA ALA A 123 17.36 -11.41 -14.69
C ALA A 123 16.72 -11.36 -16.09
N GLU A 124 16.36 -12.52 -16.64
CA GLU A 124 15.82 -12.63 -18.00
C GLU A 124 14.45 -11.94 -18.17
N VAL A 125 13.49 -12.22 -17.28
CA VAL A 125 12.15 -11.60 -17.29
C VAL A 125 12.26 -10.11 -17.00
N GLY A 126 13.11 -9.72 -16.04
CA GLY A 126 13.36 -8.32 -15.70
C GLY A 126 13.91 -7.52 -16.89
N THR A 127 14.87 -8.07 -17.63
CA THR A 127 15.40 -7.45 -18.85
C THR A 127 14.31 -7.26 -19.90
N ARG A 128 13.49 -8.28 -20.17
CA ARG A 128 12.40 -8.19 -21.15
C ARG A 128 11.34 -7.17 -20.74
N LEU A 129 10.91 -7.20 -19.48
CA LEU A 129 9.93 -6.26 -18.94
C LEU A 129 10.45 -4.82 -19.00
N LYS A 130 11.70 -4.58 -18.60
CA LYS A 130 12.32 -3.24 -18.70
C LYS A 130 12.38 -2.77 -20.15
N ALA A 131 12.79 -3.62 -21.09
CA ALA A 131 12.84 -3.27 -22.50
C ALA A 131 11.46 -2.89 -23.07
N ALA A 132 10.41 -3.65 -22.74
CA ALA A 132 9.05 -3.34 -23.16
C ALA A 132 8.53 -2.01 -22.57
N LEU A 133 8.85 -1.72 -21.31
CA LEU A 133 8.53 -0.43 -20.67
C LEU A 133 9.29 0.74 -21.32
N THR A 134 10.57 0.54 -21.66
CA THR A 134 11.37 1.54 -22.39
C THR A 134 10.81 1.78 -23.80
N GLU A 135 10.31 0.77 -24.48
CA GLU A 135 9.62 0.95 -25.77
C GLU A 135 8.36 1.79 -25.62
N LEU A 136 7.55 1.50 -24.58
CA LEU A 136 6.34 2.24 -24.25
C LEU A 136 6.60 3.70 -23.89
N GLN A 137 7.78 4.01 -23.34
CA GLN A 137 8.19 5.38 -23.02
C GLN A 137 8.00 6.36 -24.20
N SER A 138 8.21 5.90 -25.44
CA SER A 138 8.04 6.71 -26.65
C SER A 138 6.59 7.19 -26.89
N GLN A 139 5.61 6.51 -26.30
CA GLN A 139 4.18 6.78 -26.43
C GLN A 139 3.61 7.48 -25.17
N HIS A 140 4.41 7.58 -24.11
CA HIS A 140 4.00 8.13 -22.82
C HIS A 140 5.00 9.20 -22.37
N PRO A 141 4.80 10.48 -22.76
CA PRO A 141 5.75 11.56 -22.45
C PRO A 141 5.89 11.86 -20.94
N GLN A 142 5.00 11.33 -20.10
CA GLN A 142 5.11 11.36 -18.64
C GLN A 142 6.17 10.39 -18.10
N MET A 143 6.58 9.37 -18.86
CA MET A 143 7.64 8.44 -18.47
C MET A 143 9.00 9.08 -18.75
N GLY A 144 9.57 9.74 -17.74
CA GLY A 144 10.85 10.44 -17.87
C GLY A 144 12.04 9.49 -18.01
N ASP A 145 12.05 8.38 -17.27
CA ASP A 145 13.11 7.37 -17.31
C ASP A 145 12.59 5.99 -16.85
N VAL A 146 13.16 4.91 -17.36
CA VAL A 146 12.87 3.53 -16.95
C VAL A 146 14.16 2.86 -16.48
N ARG A 147 14.25 2.59 -15.17
CA ARG A 147 15.50 2.18 -14.51
C ARG A 147 15.33 0.97 -13.60
N GLY A 148 16.46 0.43 -13.16
CA GLY A 148 16.54 -0.76 -12.33
C GLY A 148 17.12 -1.98 -13.05
N THR A 149 17.15 -3.09 -12.31
CA THR A 149 17.74 -4.39 -12.69
C THR A 149 16.89 -5.54 -12.15
N GLY A 150 16.87 -6.67 -12.85
CA GLY A 150 16.01 -7.80 -12.53
C GLY A 150 14.54 -7.39 -12.38
N LEU A 151 13.85 -7.93 -11.37
CA LEU A 151 12.47 -7.59 -11.04
C LEU A 151 12.39 -6.48 -9.98
N PHE A 152 13.28 -5.50 -10.10
CA PHE A 152 13.30 -4.29 -9.28
C PHE A 152 13.38 -3.08 -10.23
N ILE A 153 12.24 -2.69 -10.78
CA ILE A 153 12.13 -1.68 -11.84
C ILE A 153 11.41 -0.44 -11.29
N GLY A 154 11.86 0.74 -11.72
CA GLY A 154 11.24 2.02 -11.44
C GLY A 154 10.98 2.80 -12.72
N ILE A 155 9.85 3.50 -12.78
CA ILE A 155 9.54 4.44 -13.86
C ILE A 155 9.43 5.83 -13.25
N ASP A 156 10.30 6.75 -13.68
CA ASP A 156 10.26 8.14 -13.27
C ASP A 156 9.08 8.83 -13.95
N TRP A 157 8.17 9.42 -13.17
CA TRP A 157 6.99 10.09 -13.69
C TRP A 157 7.14 11.61 -13.60
N VAL A 158 7.03 12.28 -14.75
CA VAL A 158 7.35 13.70 -14.90
C VAL A 158 6.26 14.47 -15.64
N GLU A 159 6.26 15.79 -15.52
CA GLU A 159 5.48 16.65 -16.40
C GLU A 159 6.04 16.55 -17.84
N PRO A 160 5.18 16.27 -18.85
CA PRO A 160 5.62 16.07 -20.23
C PRO A 160 6.57 17.16 -20.74
N GLY A 161 7.73 16.73 -21.26
CA GLY A 161 8.75 17.64 -21.83
C GLY A 161 9.64 18.33 -20.79
N THR A 162 9.54 17.96 -19.52
CA THR A 162 10.37 18.50 -18.43
C THR A 162 10.98 17.37 -17.59
N ASN A 163 11.78 17.73 -16.58
CA ASN A 163 12.23 16.81 -15.53
C ASN A 163 11.52 17.08 -14.18
N ASN A 164 10.44 17.86 -14.19
CA ASN A 164 9.68 18.16 -12.98
C ASN A 164 8.88 16.91 -12.57
N PRO A 165 8.94 16.50 -11.29
CA PRO A 165 8.25 15.30 -10.83
C PRO A 165 6.72 15.50 -10.84
N ASP A 166 5.98 14.63 -11.52
CA ASP A 166 4.50 14.62 -11.52
C ASP A 166 3.96 13.59 -10.51
N VAL A 167 3.93 14.00 -9.24
CA VAL A 167 3.45 13.17 -8.12
C VAL A 167 1.96 12.82 -8.26
N GLY A 168 1.16 13.74 -8.81
CA GLY A 168 -0.27 13.52 -9.05
C GLY A 168 -0.48 12.50 -10.16
N GLY A 169 0.27 12.61 -11.25
CA GLY A 169 0.25 11.68 -12.38
C GLY A 169 0.60 10.26 -11.98
N VAL A 170 1.70 10.05 -11.25
CA VAL A 170 2.04 8.69 -10.81
C VAL A 170 1.01 8.11 -9.85
N GLN A 171 0.37 8.95 -9.02
CA GLN A 171 -0.68 8.50 -8.11
C GLN A 171 -1.91 8.03 -8.89
N ARG A 172 -2.33 8.78 -9.93
CA ARG A 172 -3.40 8.36 -10.84
C ARG A 172 -3.07 7.05 -11.55
N MET A 173 -1.82 6.89 -11.97
CA MET A 173 -1.33 5.65 -12.58
C MET A 173 -1.42 4.45 -11.62
N VAL A 174 -1.03 4.62 -10.35
CA VAL A 174 -1.15 3.57 -9.33
C VAL A 174 -2.60 3.17 -9.10
N GLU A 175 -3.51 4.13 -8.92
CA GLU A 175 -4.93 3.82 -8.68
C GLU A 175 -5.61 3.21 -9.91
N SER A 176 -5.17 3.59 -11.12
CA SER A 176 -5.65 2.98 -12.37
C SER A 176 -5.21 1.52 -12.51
N LEU A 177 -3.93 1.23 -12.29
CA LEU A 177 -3.45 -0.16 -12.30
C LEU A 177 -4.18 -0.99 -11.24
N LYS A 178 -4.47 -0.39 -10.09
CA LYS A 178 -5.22 -1.03 -9.01
C LYS A 178 -6.67 -1.34 -9.39
N SER A 179 -7.36 -0.48 -10.16
CA SER A 179 -8.70 -0.79 -10.69
C SER A 179 -8.69 -1.96 -11.67
N ARG A 180 -7.53 -2.24 -12.26
CA ARG A 180 -7.24 -3.39 -13.13
C ARG A 180 -6.54 -4.55 -12.41
N PHE A 181 -6.67 -4.60 -11.08
CA PHE A 181 -6.12 -5.67 -10.22
C PHE A 181 -4.59 -5.79 -10.20
N VAL A 182 -3.87 -4.74 -10.64
CA VAL A 182 -2.41 -4.64 -10.56
C VAL A 182 -2.04 -3.73 -9.38
N LEU A 183 -1.46 -4.32 -8.33
CA LEU A 183 -1.09 -3.59 -7.12
C LEU A 183 0.37 -3.15 -7.16
N LEU A 184 0.60 -1.85 -7.26
CA LEU A 184 1.91 -1.23 -7.19
C LEU A 184 1.93 -0.08 -6.17
N GLY A 185 3.12 0.46 -5.94
CA GLY A 185 3.30 1.63 -5.09
C GLY A 185 4.15 2.69 -5.76
N LYS A 186 4.49 3.71 -4.97
CA LYS A 186 5.38 4.79 -5.36
C LYS A 186 6.69 4.72 -4.57
N ALA A 187 7.75 5.30 -5.10
CA ALA A 187 9.04 5.48 -4.45
C ALA A 187 9.69 6.80 -4.89
N GLY A 188 10.94 7.00 -4.51
CA GLY A 188 11.72 8.18 -4.89
C GLY A 188 11.58 9.32 -3.88
N GLN A 189 12.59 10.17 -3.83
CA GLN A 189 12.65 11.32 -2.93
C GLN A 189 11.44 12.26 -3.08
N HIS A 190 10.94 12.43 -4.31
CA HIS A 190 9.78 13.25 -4.61
C HIS A 190 8.46 12.46 -4.62
N GLY A 191 8.50 11.14 -4.46
CA GLY A 191 7.31 10.28 -4.50
C GLY A 191 6.70 10.12 -5.89
N ASN A 192 7.48 10.38 -6.95
CA ASN A 192 7.05 10.37 -8.35
C ASN A 192 7.50 9.12 -9.13
N VAL A 193 8.13 8.13 -8.49
CA VAL A 193 8.62 6.92 -9.17
C VAL A 193 7.61 5.79 -9.01
N LEU A 194 7.06 5.28 -10.12
CA LEU A 194 6.23 4.08 -10.10
C LEU A 194 7.12 2.87 -9.78
N LYS A 195 6.77 2.12 -8.74
CA LYS A 195 7.60 1.05 -8.17
C LYS A 195 7.07 -0.32 -8.62
N ILE A 196 7.83 -1.01 -9.46
CA ILE A 196 7.52 -2.35 -9.99
C ILE A 196 8.42 -3.40 -9.33
N ARG A 197 7.86 -4.16 -8.38
CA ARG A 197 8.57 -5.19 -7.61
C ARG A 197 7.69 -6.43 -7.38
N PRO A 198 7.37 -7.19 -8.44
CA PRO A 198 6.52 -8.37 -8.31
C PRO A 198 7.19 -9.50 -7.50
N PRO A 199 6.51 -10.60 -7.15
CA PRO A 199 7.16 -11.79 -6.59
C PRO A 199 8.30 -12.33 -7.47
N LEU A 200 9.25 -13.11 -6.92
CA LEU A 200 10.36 -13.67 -7.72
C LEU A 200 9.90 -14.70 -8.76
N VAL A 201 8.77 -15.36 -8.47
CA VAL A 201 8.11 -16.32 -9.36
C VAL A 201 7.33 -15.65 -10.50
N PHE A 202 7.54 -14.35 -10.72
CA PHE A 202 6.96 -13.62 -11.83
C PHE A 202 7.57 -14.10 -13.15
N GLU A 203 6.73 -14.19 -14.18
CA GLU A 203 7.01 -14.87 -15.45
C GLU A 203 6.53 -13.97 -16.59
N ASP A 204 6.90 -14.30 -17.83
CA ASP A 204 6.56 -13.49 -19.00
C ASP A 204 5.05 -13.28 -19.17
N GLN A 205 4.24 -14.31 -18.93
CA GLN A 205 2.77 -14.18 -18.98
C GLN A 205 2.24 -13.15 -17.97
N HIS A 206 2.88 -13.02 -16.81
CA HIS A 206 2.51 -12.01 -15.81
C HIS A 206 2.99 -10.62 -16.25
N ALA A 207 4.13 -10.53 -16.92
CA ALA A 207 4.65 -9.30 -17.52
C ALA A 207 3.71 -8.80 -18.62
N GLU A 208 3.19 -9.70 -19.46
CA GLU A 208 2.22 -9.40 -20.52
C GLU A 208 0.92 -8.83 -19.94
N LEU A 209 0.34 -9.50 -18.93
CA LEU A 209 -0.85 -9.01 -18.21
C LEU A 209 -0.61 -7.61 -17.61
N PHE A 210 0.56 -7.39 -17.02
CA PHE A 210 0.95 -6.09 -16.48
C PHE A 210 1.05 -5.03 -17.59
N LEU A 211 1.71 -5.33 -18.70
CA LEU A 211 1.91 -4.40 -19.81
C LEU A 211 0.59 -4.07 -20.52
N GLU A 212 -0.33 -5.01 -20.63
CA GLU A 212 -1.69 -4.78 -21.14
C GLU A 212 -2.46 -3.81 -20.22
N ALA A 213 -2.49 -4.10 -18.92
CA ALA A 213 -3.11 -3.21 -17.94
C ALA A 213 -2.45 -1.81 -17.93
N PHE A 214 -1.14 -1.74 -18.13
CA PHE A 214 -0.39 -0.48 -18.22
C PHE A 214 -0.77 0.33 -19.46
N LYS A 215 -0.86 -0.30 -20.64
CA LYS A 215 -1.27 0.40 -21.88
C LYS A 215 -2.67 0.99 -21.75
N ASP A 216 -3.62 0.18 -21.28
CA ASP A 216 -4.99 0.62 -21.13
C ASP A 216 -5.19 1.68 -20.04
N SER A 217 -4.29 1.74 -19.05
CA SER A 217 -4.38 2.76 -18.00
C SER A 217 -4.15 4.19 -18.52
N SER A 218 -3.66 4.35 -19.75
CA SER A 218 -3.45 5.64 -20.40
C SER A 218 -4.74 6.31 -20.94
N THR A 219 -5.88 5.62 -20.95
CA THR A 219 -7.19 6.14 -21.38
C THR A 219 -8.10 6.59 -20.23
N MET A 220 -7.57 6.71 -19.01
CA MET A 220 -8.36 6.94 -17.81
C MET A 220 -8.85 8.37 -17.62
N PRO A 221 -9.94 8.56 -16.84
CA PRO A 221 -10.37 9.86 -16.38
C PRO A 221 -9.24 10.63 -15.68
N ARG A 222 -9.06 11.87 -16.10
CA ARG A 222 -8.14 12.85 -15.54
C ARG A 222 -8.82 13.57 -14.39
N ASP A 223 -8.03 14.28 -13.59
CA ASP A 223 -8.57 15.10 -12.49
C ASP A 223 -9.66 16.09 -12.96
N ALA A 224 -9.56 16.60 -14.19
CA ALA A 224 -10.59 17.43 -14.79
C ALA A 224 -11.94 16.71 -14.90
N ASP A 225 -11.94 15.45 -15.30
CA ASP A 225 -13.15 14.65 -15.50
C ASP A 225 -13.83 14.37 -14.14
N PHE A 226 -13.05 14.15 -13.07
CA PHE A 226 -13.56 14.05 -11.69
C PHE A 226 -14.12 15.38 -11.16
N LEU A 227 -13.48 16.50 -11.49
CA LEU A 227 -13.97 17.84 -11.11
C LEU A 227 -15.29 18.17 -11.80
N GLU A 228 -15.44 17.80 -13.08
CA GLU A 228 -16.70 17.93 -13.82
C GLU A 228 -17.80 17.05 -13.21
N ALA A 229 -17.49 15.80 -12.91
CA ALA A 229 -18.44 14.90 -12.24
C ALA A 229 -18.84 15.41 -10.85
N ALA A 230 -17.89 15.94 -10.06
CA ALA A 230 -18.18 16.56 -8.77
C ALA A 230 -19.08 17.79 -8.91
N LYS A 231 -18.84 18.63 -9.92
CA LYS A 231 -19.68 19.79 -10.23
C LYS A 231 -21.11 19.37 -10.61
N ALA A 232 -21.25 18.33 -11.43
CA ALA A 232 -22.56 17.79 -11.79
C ALA A 232 -23.29 17.22 -10.57
N ALA A 233 -22.58 16.52 -9.68
CA ALA A 233 -23.13 15.94 -8.46
C ALA A 233 -23.67 17.00 -7.48
N CYS A 234 -23.11 18.22 -7.45
CA CYS A 234 -23.57 19.30 -6.57
C CYS A 234 -25.08 19.60 -6.68
N VAL A 235 -25.67 19.38 -7.86
CA VAL A 235 -27.11 19.59 -8.09
C VAL A 235 -27.96 18.72 -7.18
N SER A 236 -27.55 17.49 -6.88
CA SER A 236 -28.30 16.56 -6.01
C SER A 236 -28.40 17.04 -4.56
N TRP A 237 -27.54 17.97 -4.12
CA TRP A 237 -27.54 18.53 -2.75
C TRP A 237 -27.89 20.02 -2.73
N ASP A 238 -28.37 20.60 -3.83
CA ASP A 238 -28.62 22.04 -3.99
C ASP A 238 -27.39 22.89 -3.59
N LEU A 239 -26.20 22.46 -4.01
CA LEU A 239 -24.94 23.14 -3.72
C LEU A 239 -24.55 24.04 -4.89
N ASP A 240 -24.26 25.31 -4.59
CA ASP A 240 -23.71 26.28 -5.54
C ASP A 240 -22.21 26.56 -5.22
N PRO A 241 -21.28 25.82 -5.83
CA PRO A 241 -19.86 25.92 -5.50
C PRO A 241 -19.20 27.15 -6.14
N ILE A 242 -18.49 27.94 -5.33
CA ILE A 242 -17.59 28.98 -5.83
C ILE A 242 -16.24 28.43 -6.26
N GLU A 243 -15.84 27.28 -5.71
CA GLU A 243 -14.58 26.61 -6.01
C GLU A 243 -14.70 25.12 -5.70
N ILE A 244 -14.17 24.28 -6.58
CA ILE A 244 -14.03 22.83 -6.40
C ILE A 244 -12.56 22.48 -6.57
N GLY A 245 -12.01 21.69 -5.65
CA GLY A 245 -10.64 21.19 -5.77
C GLY A 245 -10.51 19.78 -5.21
N ILE A 246 -9.67 18.95 -5.85
CA ILE A 246 -9.35 17.61 -5.33
C ILE A 246 -8.40 17.76 -4.15
N LEU A 247 -8.78 17.19 -3.01
CA LEU A 247 -7.95 17.08 -1.80
C LEU A 247 -7.07 15.83 -1.83
N SER A 248 -7.60 14.72 -2.36
CA SER A 248 -6.95 13.42 -2.40
C SER A 248 -7.53 12.58 -3.54
N HIS A 249 -6.65 11.88 -4.25
CA HIS A 249 -7.00 10.87 -5.24
C HIS A 249 -6.29 9.57 -4.86
N THR A 250 -7.00 8.71 -4.12
CA THR A 250 -6.49 7.40 -3.66
C THR A 250 -7.56 6.34 -3.97
N GLU A 251 -8.02 5.57 -2.99
CA GLU A 251 -9.18 4.69 -3.16
C GLU A 251 -10.39 5.48 -3.67
N ASN A 252 -10.74 6.56 -2.98
CA ASN A 252 -11.79 7.49 -3.40
C ASN A 252 -11.16 8.78 -3.94
N VAL A 253 -11.89 9.48 -4.80
CA VAL A 253 -11.57 10.87 -5.14
C VAL A 253 -12.31 11.77 -4.17
N VAL A 254 -11.57 12.55 -3.40
CA VAL A 254 -12.12 13.42 -2.36
C VAL A 254 -11.95 14.86 -2.79
N CYS A 255 -13.05 15.57 -2.94
CA CYS A 255 -13.12 16.95 -3.37
C CYS A 255 -13.51 17.87 -2.21
N ARG A 256 -12.84 19.01 -2.10
CA ARG A 256 -13.33 20.17 -1.35
C ARG A 256 -14.31 20.93 -2.22
N ILE A 257 -15.51 21.14 -1.70
CA ILE A 257 -16.53 21.99 -2.33
C ILE A 257 -16.66 23.25 -1.48
N LYS A 258 -16.18 24.37 -1.98
CA LYS A 258 -16.28 25.66 -1.29
C LYS A 258 -17.55 26.37 -1.74
N LEU A 259 -18.41 26.73 -0.79
CA LEU A 259 -19.71 27.37 -1.03
C LEU A 259 -19.66 28.87 -0.71
N SER A 260 -18.81 29.27 0.24
CA SER A 260 -18.57 30.67 0.58
C SER A 260 -17.17 30.85 1.19
N ALA A 261 -16.86 32.05 1.68
CA ALA A 261 -15.61 32.29 2.42
C ALA A 261 -15.49 31.45 3.71
N THR A 262 -16.62 31.04 4.31
CA THR A 262 -16.67 30.35 5.61
C THR A 262 -17.34 28.98 5.54
N LYS A 263 -18.03 28.66 4.44
CA LYS A 263 -18.77 27.40 4.28
C LYS A 263 -18.12 26.54 3.19
N GLN A 264 -17.83 25.30 3.54
CA GLN A 264 -17.34 24.28 2.61
C GLN A 264 -17.79 22.90 3.09
N VAL A 265 -17.80 21.94 2.17
CA VAL A 265 -18.14 20.53 2.43
C VAL A 265 -17.11 19.63 1.74
N VAL A 266 -17.11 18.35 2.11
CA VAL A 266 -16.27 17.33 1.48
C VAL A 266 -17.18 16.43 0.65
N MET A 267 -16.86 16.30 -0.64
CA MET A 267 -17.54 15.38 -1.54
C MET A 267 -16.62 14.20 -1.84
N ARG A 268 -17.13 12.98 -1.74
CA ARG A 268 -16.39 11.74 -1.99
C ARG A 268 -16.99 11.02 -3.19
N LEU A 269 -16.19 10.76 -4.21
CA LEU A 269 -16.53 9.93 -5.36
C LEU A 269 -15.92 8.54 -5.13
N HIS A 270 -16.77 7.57 -4.86
CA HIS A 270 -16.37 6.25 -4.38
C HIS A 270 -15.86 5.34 -5.50
N ARG A 271 -14.81 4.56 -5.21
CA ARG A 271 -14.23 3.61 -6.16
C ARG A 271 -15.27 2.60 -6.65
N PRO A 272 -15.40 2.36 -7.97
CA PRO A 272 -16.23 1.30 -8.49
C PRO A 272 -15.85 -0.07 -7.91
N GLY A 273 -16.85 -0.88 -7.55
CA GLY A 273 -16.67 -2.25 -7.07
C GLY A 273 -16.08 -2.41 -5.66
N TYR A 274 -15.68 -1.33 -4.98
CA TYR A 274 -15.09 -1.42 -3.64
C TYR A 274 -16.16 -1.55 -2.55
N ASN A 275 -17.18 -0.69 -2.56
CA ASN A 275 -18.37 -0.80 -1.71
C ASN A 275 -19.62 -0.68 -2.58
N ASP A 276 -20.65 -1.49 -2.31
CA ASP A 276 -21.97 -1.27 -2.90
C ASP A 276 -22.77 -0.19 -2.14
N LEU A 277 -23.90 0.24 -2.71
CA LEU A 277 -24.73 1.29 -2.10
C LEU A 277 -25.26 0.92 -0.71
N ALA A 278 -25.52 -0.37 -0.44
CA ALA A 278 -25.99 -0.82 0.87
C ALA A 278 -24.86 -0.71 1.92
N GLU A 279 -23.63 -1.06 1.54
CA GLU A 279 -22.45 -0.86 2.39
C GLU A 279 -22.17 0.63 2.66
N LEU A 280 -22.35 1.49 1.66
CA LEU A 280 -22.21 2.94 1.81
C LEU A 280 -23.28 3.54 2.73
N ASN A 281 -24.55 3.17 2.56
CA ASN A 281 -25.62 3.59 3.47
C ASN A 281 -25.40 3.08 4.90
N SER A 282 -24.79 1.90 5.04
CA SER A 282 -24.40 1.36 6.35
C SER A 282 -23.28 2.19 7.01
N GLU A 283 -22.34 2.74 6.23
CA GLU A 283 -21.35 3.70 6.73
C GLU A 283 -22.04 4.92 7.35
N VAL A 284 -23.04 5.48 6.66
CA VAL A 284 -23.83 6.62 7.17
C VAL A 284 -24.58 6.26 8.45
N GLN A 285 -25.26 5.11 8.50
CA GLN A 285 -25.97 4.65 9.70
C GLN A 285 -25.05 4.53 10.92
N TRP A 286 -23.85 3.98 10.71
CA TRP A 286 -22.86 3.87 11.78
C TRP A 286 -22.36 5.24 12.24
N VAL A 287 -21.98 6.12 11.32
CA VAL A 287 -21.50 7.47 11.65
C VAL A 287 -22.58 8.25 12.38
N HIS A 288 -23.84 8.16 11.94
CA HIS A 288 -24.97 8.73 12.68
C HIS A 288 -25.07 8.15 14.10
N SER A 289 -24.94 6.84 14.28
CA SER A 289 -25.00 6.24 15.62
C SER A 289 -23.89 6.75 16.55
N LEU A 290 -22.68 6.99 16.02
CA LEU A 290 -21.58 7.58 16.78
C LEU A 290 -21.87 9.03 17.16
N ALA A 291 -22.44 9.82 16.24
CA ALA A 291 -22.84 11.20 16.51
C ALA A 291 -23.90 11.26 17.63
N HIS A 292 -24.90 10.36 17.61
CA HIS A 292 -25.90 10.24 18.69
C HIS A 292 -25.28 9.84 20.03
N ALA A 293 -24.17 9.09 20.01
CA ALA A 293 -23.38 8.75 21.19
C ALA A 293 -22.45 9.90 21.65
N GLY A 294 -22.51 11.07 21.02
CA GLY A 294 -21.73 12.26 21.37
C GLY A 294 -20.29 12.25 20.85
N LEU A 295 -19.95 11.38 19.89
CA LEU A 295 -18.63 11.38 19.27
C LEU A 295 -18.52 12.47 18.19
N PRO A 296 -17.35 13.13 18.08
CA PRO A 296 -17.12 14.21 17.11
C PRO A 296 -16.83 13.63 15.71
N VAL A 297 -17.88 13.18 15.02
CA VAL A 297 -17.81 12.65 13.66
C VAL A 297 -18.53 13.59 12.69
N PRO A 298 -18.09 13.69 11.41
CA PRO A 298 -18.77 14.51 10.42
C PRO A 298 -20.17 13.96 10.09
N THR A 299 -21.13 14.85 9.84
CA THR A 299 -22.47 14.45 9.40
C THR A 299 -22.50 14.26 7.88
N ALA A 300 -23.20 13.22 7.40
CA ALA A 300 -23.51 13.06 5.99
C ALA A 300 -24.69 13.95 5.59
N LEU A 301 -24.58 14.63 4.46
CA LEU A 301 -25.62 15.49 3.93
C LEU A 301 -26.57 14.66 3.05
N GLN A 302 -27.86 14.92 3.21
CA GLN A 302 -28.89 14.33 2.35
C GLN A 302 -29.04 15.14 1.07
N THR A 303 -29.31 14.43 -0.01
CA THR A 303 -29.78 14.96 -1.29
C THR A 303 -31.18 15.58 -1.15
N ASP A 304 -31.63 16.28 -2.18
CA ASP A 304 -32.98 16.84 -2.29
C ASP A 304 -34.10 15.77 -2.24
N THR A 305 -33.81 14.54 -2.66
CA THR A 305 -34.70 13.38 -2.57
C THR A 305 -34.67 12.67 -1.20
N GLY A 306 -33.76 13.06 -0.31
CA GLY A 306 -33.59 12.46 1.02
C GLY A 306 -32.58 11.31 1.08
N ASP A 307 -32.00 10.91 -0.05
CA ASP A 307 -30.93 9.90 -0.13
C ASP A 307 -29.58 10.49 0.32
N TYR A 308 -28.61 9.65 0.68
CA TYR A 308 -27.25 10.10 1.05
C TYR A 308 -26.23 10.03 -0.09
N TYR A 309 -26.56 9.31 -1.16
CA TYR A 309 -25.67 9.10 -2.28
C TYR A 309 -26.41 9.27 -3.59
N CYS A 310 -25.75 9.87 -4.58
CA CYS A 310 -26.17 9.83 -5.98
C CYS A 310 -25.14 9.06 -6.82
N SER A 311 -25.44 8.81 -8.09
CA SER A 311 -24.48 8.21 -9.03
C SER A 311 -24.09 9.22 -10.09
N VAL A 312 -22.81 9.24 -10.44
CA VAL A 312 -22.28 10.02 -11.56
C VAL A 312 -21.49 9.12 -12.50
N ASP A 313 -21.50 9.48 -13.77
CA ASP A 313 -20.66 8.86 -14.79
C ASP A 313 -19.41 9.69 -15.02
N ILE A 314 -18.28 9.01 -15.18
CA ILE A 314 -16.97 9.62 -15.37
C ILE A 314 -16.28 8.96 -16.55
N GLY A 315 -15.60 9.76 -17.36
CA GLY A 315 -14.92 9.31 -18.57
C GLY A 315 -15.75 9.53 -19.83
N ASP A 316 -15.23 9.07 -20.96
CA ASP A 316 -15.87 9.18 -22.27
C ASP A 316 -16.66 7.91 -22.64
N ASP A 317 -17.26 7.90 -23.83
CA ASP A 317 -18.06 6.76 -24.32
C ASP A 317 -17.29 5.43 -24.41
N THR A 318 -15.95 5.47 -24.44
CA THR A 318 -15.10 4.28 -24.53
C THR A 318 -14.70 3.75 -23.15
N HIS A 319 -14.60 4.61 -22.14
CA HIS A 319 -14.15 4.29 -20.79
C HIS A 319 -15.02 4.96 -19.72
N ARG A 320 -16.33 4.71 -19.79
CA ARG A 320 -17.31 5.23 -18.82
C ARG A 320 -17.33 4.36 -17.57
N GLU A 321 -17.06 4.97 -16.42
CA GLU A 321 -17.25 4.35 -15.11
C GLU A 321 -18.33 5.10 -14.31
N GLN A 322 -19.18 4.34 -13.63
CA GLN A 322 -20.17 4.90 -12.70
C GLN A 322 -19.62 4.88 -11.28
N ARG A 323 -19.75 6.00 -10.57
CA ARG A 323 -19.34 6.15 -9.16
C ARG A 323 -20.48 6.64 -8.30
N PHE A 324 -20.57 6.11 -7.08
CA PHE A 324 -21.42 6.70 -6.04
C PHE A 324 -20.74 7.93 -5.46
N VAL A 325 -21.51 8.99 -5.24
CA VAL A 325 -21.05 10.25 -4.67
C VAL A 325 -21.76 10.50 -3.36
N GLY A 326 -21.03 10.82 -2.30
CA GLY A 326 -21.59 11.24 -1.01
C GLY A 326 -20.98 12.56 -0.56
N VAL A 327 -21.73 13.36 0.20
CA VAL A 327 -21.27 14.64 0.75
C VAL A 327 -21.31 14.57 2.27
N ILE A 328 -20.23 15.01 2.92
CA ILE A 328 -20.13 15.12 4.38
C ILE A 328 -19.70 16.53 4.79
N GLU A 329 -19.99 16.90 6.03
CA GLU A 329 -19.57 18.16 6.61
C GLU A 329 -18.05 18.32 6.65
N TRP A 330 -17.60 19.56 6.48
CA TRP A 330 -16.19 19.89 6.66
C TRP A 330 -15.81 19.92 8.14
N VAL A 331 -14.79 19.13 8.51
CA VAL A 331 -14.21 19.16 9.85
C VAL A 331 -12.95 20.02 9.83
N ASN A 332 -12.95 21.09 10.62
CA ASN A 332 -11.75 21.91 10.81
C ASN A 332 -10.75 21.18 11.72
N GLY A 333 -9.50 21.12 11.29
CA GLY A 333 -8.43 20.57 12.11
C GLY A 333 -7.07 20.75 11.47
N LYS A 334 -6.02 20.47 12.24
CA LYS A 334 -4.64 20.43 11.77
C LYS A 334 -4.08 19.02 11.96
N PRO A 335 -3.28 18.51 11.02
CA PRO A 335 -2.58 17.27 11.25
C PRO A 335 -1.62 17.38 12.44
N LEU A 336 -1.59 16.33 13.27
CA LEU A 336 -0.70 16.23 14.43
C LEU A 336 0.80 16.13 14.03
N GLY A 337 1.08 15.92 12.75
CA GLY A 337 2.42 15.68 12.20
C GLY A 337 2.85 14.22 12.34
N THR A 338 4.11 13.94 12.01
CA THR A 338 4.73 12.62 12.24
C THR A 338 5.60 12.66 13.50
N PRO A 339 5.89 11.51 14.15
CA PRO A 339 6.84 11.44 15.27
C PRO A 339 8.23 11.99 14.93
N LEU A 340 8.62 11.95 13.65
CA LEU A 340 9.90 12.46 13.15
C LEU A 340 9.93 13.98 13.03
N THR A 341 8.77 14.63 12.90
CA THR A 341 8.63 16.08 12.72
C THR A 341 8.09 16.79 13.97
N ASN A 342 7.50 16.05 14.91
CA ASN A 342 6.93 16.60 16.15
C ASN A 342 7.65 16.00 17.37
N THR A 343 8.70 16.69 17.82
CA THR A 343 9.55 16.28 18.96
C THR A 343 9.10 16.90 20.30
N SER A 344 7.94 17.56 20.34
CA SER A 344 7.48 18.26 21.54
C SER A 344 6.80 17.32 22.55
N GLN A 345 6.88 17.65 23.85
CA GLN A 345 6.14 16.95 24.92
C GLN A 345 4.62 17.18 24.86
N ASP A 346 4.14 18.07 23.99
CA ASP A 346 2.73 18.46 23.83
C ASP A 346 1.88 17.42 23.07
N VAL A 347 2.47 16.28 22.70
CA VAL A 347 1.74 15.17 22.06
C VAL A 347 0.95 14.32 23.05
N VAL A 348 1.32 14.33 24.34
CA VAL A 348 0.69 13.48 25.37
C VAL A 348 -0.81 13.77 25.53
N PRO A 349 -1.28 15.04 25.61
CA PRO A 349 -2.70 15.36 25.63
C PRO A 349 -3.44 14.80 24.40
N HIS A 350 -2.84 14.89 23.21
CA HIS A 350 -3.45 14.35 21.99
C HIS A 350 -3.61 12.83 22.04
N TYR A 351 -2.58 12.10 22.48
CA TYR A 351 -2.69 10.64 22.67
C TYR A 351 -3.74 10.27 23.72
N LYS A 352 -3.87 11.05 24.80
CA LYS A 352 -4.93 10.86 25.79
C LYS A 352 -6.32 11.04 25.17
N THR A 353 -6.52 12.08 24.37
CA THR A 353 -7.78 12.33 23.64
C THR A 353 -8.07 11.21 22.65
N ILE A 354 -7.08 10.78 21.87
CA ILE A 354 -7.21 9.65 20.94
C ILE A 354 -7.61 8.37 21.69
N GLY A 355 -6.95 8.08 22.81
CA GLY A 355 -7.26 6.91 23.64
C GLY A 355 -8.68 6.96 24.21
N ALA A 356 -9.13 8.13 24.68
CA ALA A 356 -10.49 8.33 25.18
C ALA A 356 -11.55 8.16 24.08
N LEU A 357 -11.33 8.75 22.90
CA LEU A 357 -12.21 8.58 21.74
C LEU A 357 -12.27 7.12 21.29
N ALA A 358 -11.13 6.44 21.20
CA ALA A 358 -11.08 5.03 20.84
C ALA A 358 -11.83 4.14 21.85
N ALA A 359 -11.72 4.44 23.15
CA ALA A 359 -12.48 3.76 24.19
C ALA A 359 -14.00 4.00 24.02
N ASN A 360 -14.43 5.23 23.78
CA ASN A 360 -15.83 5.57 23.57
C ASN A 360 -16.41 4.88 22.32
N ILE A 361 -15.70 4.90 21.19
CA ILE A 361 -16.10 4.18 19.97
C ILE A 361 -16.24 2.69 20.26
N ARG A 362 -15.29 2.09 21.00
CA ARG A 362 -15.36 0.66 21.35
C ARG A 362 -16.55 0.35 22.27
N CYS A 363 -16.79 1.17 23.29
CA CYS A 363 -17.94 1.00 24.18
C CYS A 363 -19.26 1.08 23.42
N HIS A 364 -19.40 2.07 22.51
CA HIS A 364 -20.56 2.19 21.64
C HIS A 364 -20.70 0.97 20.72
N SER A 365 -19.63 0.55 20.06
CA SER A 365 -19.62 -0.64 19.18
C SER A 365 -20.09 -1.90 19.88
N ASN A 366 -19.81 -2.05 21.18
CA ASN A 366 -20.21 -3.22 21.97
C ASN A 366 -21.70 -3.24 22.33
N GLN A 367 -22.34 -2.08 22.33
CA GLN A 367 -23.72 -1.89 22.78
C GLN A 367 -24.67 -1.62 21.62
N TRP A 368 -24.13 -1.20 20.48
CA TRP A 368 -24.90 -0.87 19.30
C TRP A 368 -25.41 -2.13 18.62
N ASP A 369 -26.73 -2.20 18.43
CA ASP A 369 -27.37 -3.21 17.61
C ASP A 369 -27.56 -2.64 16.19
N PRO A 370 -26.86 -3.18 15.17
CA PRO A 370 -26.99 -2.67 13.81
C PRO A 370 -28.43 -2.84 13.30
N PRO A 371 -29.01 -1.80 12.65
CA PRO A 371 -30.37 -1.87 12.16
C PRO A 371 -30.54 -2.90 11.03
N GLU A 372 -31.79 -3.24 10.71
CA GLU A 372 -32.11 -4.10 9.58
C GLU A 372 -31.52 -3.53 8.28
N GLY A 373 -30.94 -4.41 7.46
CA GLY A 373 -30.27 -4.02 6.22
C GLY A 373 -28.85 -3.48 6.38
N PHE A 374 -28.32 -3.34 7.60
CA PHE A 374 -26.92 -2.97 7.82
C PHE A 374 -25.98 -4.03 7.22
N LYS A 375 -25.19 -3.61 6.24
CA LYS A 375 -24.25 -4.45 5.50
C LYS A 375 -22.85 -3.89 5.62
N ARG A 376 -21.93 -4.71 6.12
CA ARG A 376 -20.50 -4.41 6.13
C ARG A 376 -19.69 -5.68 6.05
N ARG A 377 -18.53 -5.61 5.40
CA ARG A 377 -17.52 -6.67 5.44
C ARG A 377 -17.11 -6.94 6.88
N ARG A 378 -17.03 -8.22 7.25
CA ARG A 378 -16.64 -8.65 8.59
C ARG A 378 -15.38 -9.49 8.49
N TRP A 379 -14.39 -9.17 9.30
CA TRP A 379 -13.15 -9.94 9.44
C TRP A 379 -13.33 -11.14 10.38
N ASN A 380 -14.44 -11.85 10.28
CA ASN A 380 -14.77 -12.99 11.13
C ASN A 380 -14.45 -14.32 10.44
N LEU A 381 -14.73 -15.44 11.13
CA LEU A 381 -14.55 -16.80 10.58
C LEU A 381 -15.14 -16.93 9.18
N GLU A 382 -16.37 -16.44 8.98
CA GLU A 382 -17.05 -16.53 7.68
C GLU A 382 -16.42 -15.62 6.61
N GLY A 383 -16.09 -14.37 6.96
CA GLY A 383 -15.46 -13.45 6.01
C GLY A 383 -14.01 -13.83 5.64
N LEU A 384 -13.28 -14.53 6.52
CA LEU A 384 -11.90 -14.94 6.27
C LEU A 384 -11.79 -16.34 5.66
N LEU A 385 -12.55 -17.29 6.22
CA LEU A 385 -12.42 -18.72 5.94
C LEU A 385 -13.76 -19.38 5.63
N GLY A 386 -14.83 -18.62 5.45
CA GLY A 386 -16.17 -19.10 5.09
C GLY A 386 -16.25 -19.75 3.73
N ASP A 387 -17.46 -20.01 3.25
CA ASP A 387 -17.65 -20.58 1.91
C ASP A 387 -17.54 -19.52 0.81
N THR A 388 -17.79 -18.25 1.18
CA THR A 388 -17.62 -17.06 0.34
C THR A 388 -16.79 -16.00 1.08
N PRO A 389 -15.48 -16.23 1.29
CA PRO A 389 -14.62 -15.28 2.00
C PRO A 389 -14.42 -13.99 1.18
N LEU A 390 -14.03 -12.92 1.86
CA LEU A 390 -13.91 -11.55 1.31
C LEU A 390 -12.94 -11.45 0.12
N TRP A 391 -11.92 -12.31 0.05
CA TRP A 391 -10.92 -12.32 -1.01
C TRP A 391 -11.10 -13.47 -2.00
N GLY A 392 -12.26 -14.11 -1.98
CA GLY A 392 -12.54 -15.28 -2.79
C GLY A 392 -11.87 -16.55 -2.25
N ARG A 393 -12.25 -17.68 -2.84
CA ARG A 393 -11.85 -19.03 -2.40
C ARG A 393 -10.39 -19.25 -2.77
N PHE A 394 -9.47 -18.75 -1.94
CA PHE A 394 -8.02 -18.77 -2.22
C PHE A 394 -7.47 -20.19 -2.43
N TRP A 395 -8.10 -21.21 -1.85
CA TRP A 395 -7.79 -22.63 -2.06
C TRP A 395 -8.24 -23.19 -3.43
N GLU A 396 -8.96 -22.40 -4.23
CA GLU A 396 -9.39 -22.70 -5.59
C GLU A 396 -8.74 -21.76 -6.62
N ALA A 397 -7.76 -20.96 -6.21
CA ALA A 397 -7.03 -20.11 -7.13
C ALA A 397 -6.46 -20.95 -8.30
N GLN A 398 -6.74 -20.52 -9.53
CA GLN A 398 -6.38 -21.28 -10.73
C GLN A 398 -4.89 -21.67 -10.79
N PRO A 399 -3.91 -20.82 -10.38
CA PRO A 399 -2.50 -21.16 -10.45
C PRO A 399 -2.03 -22.28 -9.50
N LEU A 400 -2.87 -22.71 -8.55
CA LEU A 400 -2.48 -23.73 -7.57
C LEU A 400 -2.41 -25.12 -8.21
N THR A 401 -1.37 -25.89 -7.86
CA THR A 401 -1.34 -27.33 -8.14
C THR A 401 -2.33 -28.08 -7.25
N ASP A 402 -2.69 -29.32 -7.60
CA ASP A 402 -3.61 -30.11 -6.78
C ASP A 402 -3.11 -30.31 -5.34
N GLY A 403 -1.80 -30.57 -5.17
CA GLY A 403 -1.18 -30.68 -3.85
C GLY A 403 -1.25 -29.37 -3.05
N GLN A 404 -1.05 -28.22 -3.71
CA GLN A 404 -1.20 -26.91 -3.07
C GLN A 404 -2.66 -26.63 -2.70
N ARG A 405 -3.63 -26.99 -3.54
CA ARG A 405 -5.06 -26.86 -3.23
C ARG A 405 -5.43 -27.68 -1.99
N LEU A 406 -4.96 -28.93 -1.92
CA LEU A 406 -5.11 -29.78 -0.73
C LEU A 406 -4.51 -29.11 0.50
N LEU A 407 -3.26 -28.64 0.43
CA LEU A 407 -2.60 -27.94 1.53
C LEU A 407 -3.39 -26.71 2.01
N PHE A 408 -3.88 -25.87 1.09
CA PHE A 408 -4.68 -24.70 1.45
C PHE A 408 -6.04 -25.06 2.06
N ARG A 409 -6.66 -26.16 1.62
CA ARG A 409 -7.90 -26.68 2.21
C ARG A 409 -7.65 -27.18 3.64
N ASP A 410 -6.62 -28.00 3.84
CA ASP A 410 -6.26 -28.53 5.15
C ASP A 410 -5.89 -27.40 6.12
N ALA A 411 -5.10 -26.41 5.65
CA ALA A 411 -4.75 -25.23 6.43
C ALA A 411 -5.99 -24.40 6.77
N ARG A 412 -6.93 -24.22 5.83
CA ARG A 412 -8.21 -23.55 6.08
C ARG A 412 -9.02 -24.29 7.15
N GLU A 413 -9.16 -25.60 7.06
CA GLU A 413 -9.92 -26.39 8.03
C GLU A 413 -9.31 -26.27 9.43
N LEU A 414 -8.00 -26.43 9.55
CA LEU A 414 -7.28 -26.25 10.82
C LEU A 414 -7.50 -24.85 11.40
N LEU A 415 -7.38 -23.81 10.58
CA LEU A 415 -7.57 -22.42 11.02
C LEU A 415 -9.02 -22.14 11.40
N ARG A 416 -9.98 -22.76 10.71
CA ARG A 416 -11.40 -22.64 11.07
C ARG A 416 -11.65 -23.22 12.45
N ASP A 417 -11.16 -24.43 12.73
CA ASP A 417 -11.32 -25.08 14.03
C ASP A 417 -10.68 -24.25 15.16
N GLN A 418 -9.49 -23.69 14.91
CA GLN A 418 -8.81 -22.83 15.88
C GLN A 418 -9.55 -21.51 16.13
N LEU A 419 -10.03 -20.85 15.07
CA LEU A 419 -10.78 -19.59 15.20
C LEU A 419 -12.16 -19.81 15.83
N ASP A 420 -12.83 -20.92 15.54
CA ASP A 420 -14.10 -21.28 16.16
C ASP A 420 -13.92 -21.47 17.68
N ALA A 421 -12.86 -22.18 18.10
CA ALA A 421 -12.51 -22.33 19.52
C ALA A 421 -12.20 -20.99 20.21
N LEU A 422 -11.58 -20.04 19.50
CA LEU A 422 -11.33 -18.68 20.00
C LEU A 422 -12.59 -17.81 20.05
N SER A 423 -13.55 -18.03 19.16
CA SER A 423 -14.80 -17.27 19.12
C SER A 423 -15.74 -17.57 20.30
N GLN A 424 -15.53 -18.69 21.00
CA GLN A 424 -16.20 -19.02 22.26
C GLN A 424 -15.66 -18.23 23.47
N VAL A 425 -14.57 -17.47 23.28
CA VAL A 425 -14.13 -16.42 24.20
C VAL A 425 -14.82 -15.12 23.76
N PRO A 426 -15.41 -14.32 24.66
CA PRO A 426 -16.13 -13.10 24.30
C PRO A 426 -15.16 -12.00 23.80
N ILE A 427 -14.65 -12.15 22.58
CA ILE A 427 -13.82 -11.19 21.85
C ILE A 427 -14.69 -10.61 20.72
N GLY A 428 -15.87 -10.11 21.08
CA GLY A 428 -16.89 -9.67 20.13
C GLY A 428 -16.63 -8.32 19.45
N SER A 429 -15.46 -7.68 19.61
CA SER A 429 -15.38 -6.24 19.34
C SER A 429 -14.11 -5.69 18.69
N VAL A 430 -13.10 -6.50 18.40
CA VAL A 430 -11.79 -5.95 17.98
C VAL A 430 -11.78 -5.54 16.50
N LEU A 431 -12.69 -6.10 15.68
CA LEU A 431 -12.65 -5.97 14.22
C LEU A 431 -13.66 -4.96 13.64
N PHE A 432 -14.64 -4.52 14.42
CA PHE A 432 -15.52 -3.40 14.01
C PHE A 432 -14.74 -2.09 13.93
N THR A 433 -13.87 -1.81 14.91
CA THR A 433 -13.13 -0.55 15.02
C THR A 433 -12.01 -0.37 14.00
N GLN A 434 -11.36 -1.45 13.53
CA GLN A 434 -10.26 -1.34 12.58
C GLN A 434 -10.71 -0.88 11.18
N THR A 435 -11.93 -1.24 10.78
CA THR A 435 -12.48 -0.89 9.46
C THR A 435 -12.93 0.57 9.39
N PHE A 436 -13.39 1.15 10.50
CA PHE A 436 -13.82 2.55 10.53
C PHE A 436 -12.67 3.54 10.60
N ILE A 437 -11.61 3.22 11.36
CA ILE A 437 -10.50 4.15 11.58
C ILE A 437 -9.68 4.34 10.30
N SER A 438 -9.50 3.33 9.45
CA SER A 438 -8.68 3.48 8.23
C SER A 438 -9.36 4.25 7.09
N GLU A 439 -10.70 4.24 6.99
CA GLU A 439 -11.42 4.84 5.87
C GLU A 439 -11.97 6.25 6.16
N THR A 440 -12.14 6.63 7.42
CA THR A 440 -12.65 7.97 7.82
C THR A 440 -11.59 8.93 8.36
N SER A 441 -10.37 8.47 8.68
CA SER A 441 -9.34 9.36 9.21
C SER A 441 -8.56 10.08 8.09
N CYS A 442 -9.07 11.24 7.65
CA CYS A 442 -8.16 12.36 7.49
C CYS A 442 -7.54 12.62 8.87
N THR A 443 -6.21 12.55 8.93
CA THR A 443 -5.38 12.69 10.12
C THR A 443 -5.48 14.10 10.72
N THR A 444 -6.64 14.51 11.22
CA THR A 444 -6.83 15.81 11.87
C THR A 444 -7.55 15.58 13.19
N ALA A 445 -6.87 15.90 14.28
CA ALA A 445 -7.54 16.06 15.55
C ALA A 445 -8.37 17.37 15.49
N PRO A 446 -9.63 17.38 15.96
CA PRO A 446 -10.28 18.63 16.31
C PRO A 446 -9.46 19.30 17.41
N ILE A 447 -9.22 20.61 17.28
CA ILE A 447 -8.60 21.44 18.31
C ILE A 447 -9.63 21.71 19.41
#